data_AF-A0A2R6LL43-F1
#
_entry.id   AF-A0A2R6LL43-F1
#
_cell.length_a   1.000
_cell.length_b   1.000
_cell.length_c   1.000
_cell.angle_alpha   90.00
_cell.angle_beta   90.00
_cell.angle_gamma   90.00
#
_symmetry.space_group_name_H-M   'P 1'
#
loop_
_entity.id
_entity.type
_entity.pdbx_description
1 polymer ?
#
loop_
_entity_poly.entity_id
_entity_poly.type
_entity_poly.pdbx_seq_one_letter_code
_entity_poly.pdbx_strand_id
1 'polypeptide(L)'
;YETDPGTYVEQVRAMDVGGVHVHSMTPEEAAHARRGTDWSYETVYRRLAEAGLDSAPGTAAEILVDEVRDVICPNKIGTQGWVDAMEGAATAGLDTTATIMYGHVENAAHRVHHLDVVRELQDRTGAITEFVPLSFVHENTPLYDRGLVAGGATDAEDELMIAVSRLYLDNVEHVQSSWVKFGDERGLKMLSCGADDLMGTILSEEITKRAGGDHGEFRSFDEYVEMVRAIGRRPVERSTDYRKRRPIEGDGPHGPALGPRADGTPLVERDRAPADD
;
A
#
# COMPACT_ATOMS: atom_id res chain seq x y z
N TYR A 1 -10.11 -23.17 -5.74
CA TYR A 1 -8.97 -24.11 -5.79
C TYR A 1 -9.37 -25.36 -5.05
N GLU A 2 -9.05 -26.56 -5.57
CA GLU A 2 -9.39 -27.84 -4.93
C GLU A 2 -8.42 -28.22 -3.79
N THR A 3 -7.30 -27.50 -3.65
CA THR A 3 -6.31 -27.66 -2.58
C THR A 3 -5.90 -26.27 -2.08
N ASP A 4 -5.83 -26.12 -0.77
CA ASP A 4 -5.40 -24.89 -0.09
C ASP A 4 -3.87 -24.73 -0.24
N PRO A 5 -3.36 -23.61 -0.80
CA PRO A 5 -1.92 -23.42 -0.96
C PRO A 5 -1.21 -23.27 0.39
N GLY A 6 -0.32 -24.22 0.70
CA GLY A 6 0.37 -24.27 2.00
C GLY A 6 1.65 -23.43 2.08
N THR A 7 2.25 -23.10 0.94
CA THR A 7 3.48 -22.28 0.86
C THR A 7 3.23 -20.96 0.12
N TYR A 8 4.05 -19.95 0.40
CA TYR A 8 3.99 -18.67 -0.33
C TYR A 8 4.14 -18.83 -1.85
N VAL A 9 4.97 -19.77 -2.32
CA VAL A 9 5.11 -20.07 -3.75
C VAL A 9 3.82 -20.64 -4.35
N GLU A 10 3.12 -21.52 -3.63
CA GLU A 10 1.83 -22.05 -4.07
C GLU A 10 0.75 -20.96 -4.05
N GLN A 11 0.79 -20.05 -3.07
CA GLN A 11 -0.13 -18.90 -3.00
C GLN A 11 0.07 -17.96 -4.18
N VAL A 12 1.33 -17.60 -4.50
CA VAL A 12 1.65 -16.76 -5.66
C VAL A 12 1.22 -17.43 -6.97
N ARG A 13 1.51 -18.73 -7.16
CA ARG A 13 1.03 -19.47 -8.35
C ARG A 13 -0.49 -19.53 -8.45
N ALA A 14 -1.18 -19.59 -7.32
CA ALA A 14 -2.63 -19.54 -7.32
C ALA A 14 -3.14 -18.16 -7.74
N MET A 15 -2.43 -17.07 -7.38
CA MET A 15 -2.79 -15.70 -7.75
C MET A 15 -2.42 -15.33 -9.20
N ASP A 16 -1.35 -15.92 -9.76
CA ASP A 16 -0.90 -15.71 -11.15
C ASP A 16 -1.85 -16.40 -12.15
N VAL A 17 -3.01 -15.79 -12.37
CA VAL A 17 -4.03 -16.27 -13.30
C VAL A 17 -4.42 -15.20 -14.32
N GLY A 18 -4.57 -15.60 -15.58
CA GLY A 18 -5.11 -14.72 -16.62
C GLY A 18 -4.27 -13.49 -16.96
N GLY A 19 -2.98 -13.48 -16.60
CA GLY A 19 -2.09 -12.34 -16.82
C GLY A 19 -2.35 -11.16 -15.89
N VAL A 20 -2.94 -11.39 -14.72
CA VAL A 20 -3.05 -10.41 -13.65
C VAL A 20 -1.67 -10.13 -13.09
N HIS A 21 -1.37 -8.85 -12.84
CA HIS A 21 -0.12 -8.45 -12.18
C HIS A 21 -0.19 -8.77 -10.68
N VAL A 22 0.69 -9.64 -10.19
CA VAL A 22 0.75 -10.04 -8.78
C VAL A 22 1.68 -9.10 -8.02
N HIS A 23 1.09 -8.12 -7.33
CA HIS A 23 1.77 -7.24 -6.38
C HIS A 23 1.52 -7.74 -4.95
N SER A 24 2.47 -8.46 -4.38
CA SER A 24 2.30 -9.16 -3.10
C SER A 24 3.65 -9.39 -2.40
N MET A 25 3.64 -10.02 -1.22
CA MET A 25 4.82 -10.41 -0.44
C MET A 25 5.60 -9.21 0.13
N THR A 26 5.09 -8.70 1.25
CA THR A 26 5.71 -7.63 2.05
C THR A 26 7.09 -8.05 2.59
N PRO A 27 7.95 -7.08 2.97
CA PRO A 27 9.20 -7.36 3.68
C PRO A 27 9.04 -8.26 4.90
N GLU A 28 7.96 -8.11 5.66
CA GLU A 28 7.66 -8.94 6.84
C GLU A 28 7.39 -10.40 6.44
N GLU A 29 6.64 -10.62 5.35
CA GLU A 29 6.36 -11.95 4.84
C GLU A 29 7.60 -12.59 4.22
N ALA A 30 8.46 -11.82 3.55
CA ALA A 30 9.74 -12.31 3.07
C ALA A 30 10.67 -12.72 4.24
N ALA A 31 10.64 -11.96 5.34
CA ALA A 31 11.35 -12.31 6.57
C ALA A 31 10.77 -13.58 7.19
N HIS A 32 9.44 -13.76 7.17
CA HIS A 32 8.83 -15.02 7.56
C HIS A 32 9.27 -16.18 6.66
N ALA A 33 9.24 -16.01 5.34
CA ALA A 33 9.50 -17.05 4.36
C ALA A 33 10.91 -17.63 4.45
N ARG A 34 11.90 -16.84 4.90
CA ARG A 34 13.28 -17.30 5.10
C ARG A 34 13.56 -17.90 6.48
N ARG A 35 12.62 -17.87 7.43
CA ARG A 35 12.85 -18.43 8.79
C ARG A 35 13.20 -19.91 8.70
N GLY A 36 14.27 -20.31 9.38
CA GLY A 36 14.75 -21.71 9.37
C GLY A 36 15.49 -22.11 8.08
N THR A 37 15.88 -21.14 7.25
CA THR A 37 16.67 -21.35 6.03
C THR A 37 17.92 -20.47 6.03
N ASP A 38 18.91 -20.81 5.21
CA ASP A 38 20.07 -19.95 4.93
C ASP A 38 19.82 -18.98 3.75
N TRP A 39 18.58 -18.82 3.31
CA TRP A 39 18.26 -18.01 2.13
C TRP A 39 18.43 -16.52 2.40
N SER A 40 18.97 -15.79 1.42
CA SER A 40 18.91 -14.33 1.35
C SER A 40 17.50 -13.86 0.96
N TYR A 41 17.18 -12.57 1.18
CA TYR A 41 15.93 -11.99 0.68
C TYR A 41 15.82 -12.07 -0.85
N GLU A 42 16.91 -11.81 -1.56
CA GLU A 42 17.03 -12.02 -3.01
C GLU A 42 16.66 -13.47 -3.42
N THR A 43 17.11 -14.48 -2.67
CA THR A 43 16.74 -15.88 -2.93
C THR A 43 15.24 -16.12 -2.73
N VAL A 44 14.66 -15.54 -1.68
CA VAL A 44 13.21 -15.61 -1.45
C VAL A 44 12.45 -14.97 -2.61
N TYR A 45 12.78 -13.73 -2.95
CA TYR A 45 12.07 -12.99 -3.99
C TYR A 45 12.27 -13.58 -5.39
N ARG A 46 13.44 -14.16 -5.72
CA ARG A 46 13.61 -14.89 -6.99
C ARG A 46 12.70 -16.11 -7.09
N ARG A 47 12.57 -16.88 -6.00
CA ARG A 47 11.66 -18.04 -5.97
C ARG A 47 10.19 -17.62 -6.12
N LEU A 48 9.82 -16.48 -5.55
CA LEU A 48 8.47 -15.92 -5.68
C LEU A 48 8.25 -15.36 -7.09
N ALA A 49 9.24 -14.70 -7.69
CA ALA A 49 9.19 -14.24 -9.08
C ALA A 49 9.03 -15.41 -10.06
N GLU A 50 9.80 -16.49 -9.88
CA GLU A 50 9.62 -17.75 -10.62
C GLU A 50 8.24 -18.39 -10.43
N ALA A 51 7.54 -18.04 -9.36
CA ALA A 51 6.19 -18.51 -9.06
C ALA A 51 5.09 -17.61 -9.65
N GLY A 52 5.43 -16.45 -10.19
CA GLY A 52 4.49 -15.48 -10.77
C GLY A 52 4.37 -14.16 -10.01
N LEU A 53 5.30 -13.83 -9.09
CA LEU A 53 5.33 -12.51 -8.44
C LEU A 53 5.91 -11.45 -9.38
N ASP A 54 5.15 -10.39 -9.65
CA ASP A 54 5.59 -9.33 -10.58
C ASP A 54 6.23 -8.12 -9.87
N SER A 55 5.87 -7.85 -8.62
CA SER A 55 6.41 -6.73 -7.83
C SER A 55 6.11 -6.91 -6.34
N ALA A 56 6.84 -6.19 -5.47
CA ALA A 56 6.69 -6.30 -4.01
C ALA A 56 6.20 -4.99 -3.36
N PRO A 57 5.20 -5.02 -2.47
CA PRO A 57 4.78 -3.84 -1.71
C PRO A 57 5.80 -3.49 -0.63
N GLY A 58 6.14 -2.21 -0.46
CA GLY A 58 6.96 -1.73 0.66
C GLY A 58 6.18 -1.43 1.92
N THR A 59 5.07 -2.11 2.16
CA THR A 59 4.32 -2.02 3.41
C THR A 59 5.11 -2.64 4.57
N ALA A 60 4.56 -2.62 5.79
CA ALA A 60 5.28 -2.92 7.05
C ALA A 60 6.42 -1.94 7.40
N ALA A 61 6.58 -0.88 6.61
CA ALA A 61 7.52 0.21 6.87
C ALA A 61 7.11 1.07 8.07
N GLU A 62 5.81 1.32 8.27
CA GLU A 62 5.28 2.21 9.32
C GLU A 62 6.10 3.53 9.42
N ILE A 63 6.90 3.68 10.48
CA ILE A 63 8.04 4.59 10.56
C ILE A 63 9.33 3.76 10.63
N LEU A 64 10.30 4.07 9.77
CA LEU A 64 11.60 3.40 9.66
C LEU A 64 12.60 4.02 10.66
N VAL A 65 12.20 4.02 11.94
CA VAL A 65 12.99 4.50 13.09
C VAL A 65 12.74 3.51 14.23
N ASP A 66 13.76 2.77 14.65
CA ASP A 66 13.57 1.62 15.55
C ASP A 66 12.92 2.00 16.90
N GLU A 67 13.24 3.17 17.48
CA GLU A 67 12.56 3.61 18.72
C GLU A 67 11.05 3.85 18.56
N VAL A 68 10.58 4.23 17.37
CA VAL A 68 9.14 4.33 17.07
C VAL A 68 8.55 2.93 16.90
N ARG A 69 9.27 2.05 16.18
CA ARG A 69 8.85 0.67 15.93
C ARG A 69 8.71 -0.14 17.22
N ASP A 70 9.61 0.05 18.16
CA ASP A 70 9.55 -0.60 19.49
C ASP A 70 8.27 -0.26 20.25
N VAL A 71 7.68 0.91 19.97
CA VAL A 71 6.40 1.33 20.57
C VAL A 71 5.21 0.77 19.80
N ILE A 72 5.19 0.91 18.47
CA ILE A 72 3.99 0.64 17.67
C ILE A 72 3.90 -0.80 17.15
N CYS A 73 5.04 -1.46 16.92
CA CYS A 73 5.12 -2.77 16.29
C CYS A 73 6.37 -3.59 16.69
N PRO A 74 6.66 -3.81 17.98
CA PRO A 74 7.91 -4.42 18.45
C PRO A 74 8.20 -5.85 17.97
N ASN A 75 7.19 -6.54 17.41
CA ASN A 75 7.32 -7.90 16.89
C ASN A 75 7.53 -7.95 15.36
N LYS A 76 7.42 -6.81 14.66
CA LYS A 76 7.73 -6.73 13.22
C LYS A 76 9.23 -6.63 13.00
N ILE A 77 9.68 -6.84 11.78
CA ILE A 77 11.06 -6.59 11.37
C ILE A 77 11.51 -5.18 11.75
N GLY A 78 12.78 -5.02 12.09
CA GLY A 78 13.40 -3.70 12.31
C GLY A 78 13.64 -2.94 11.00
N THR A 79 14.11 -1.70 11.11
CA THR A 79 14.37 -0.82 9.96
C THR A 79 15.35 -1.45 8.97
N GLN A 80 16.49 -1.96 9.43
CA GLN A 80 17.46 -2.61 8.55
C GLN A 80 16.90 -3.86 7.88
N GLY A 81 16.08 -4.64 8.60
CA GLY A 81 15.44 -5.83 8.04
C GLY A 81 14.48 -5.49 6.90
N TRP A 82 13.78 -4.35 6.99
CA TRP A 82 12.95 -3.83 5.92
C TRP A 82 13.81 -3.40 4.72
N VAL A 83 14.88 -2.64 4.94
CA VAL A 83 15.81 -2.20 3.89
C VAL A 83 16.42 -3.39 3.15
N ASP A 84 16.95 -4.37 3.87
CA ASP A 84 17.57 -5.58 3.31
C ASP A 84 16.56 -6.39 2.46
N ALA A 85 15.29 -6.45 2.88
CA ALA A 85 14.25 -7.14 2.14
C ALA A 85 13.92 -6.43 0.82
N MET A 86 13.78 -5.11 0.86
CA MET A 86 13.50 -4.29 -0.32
C MET A 86 14.67 -4.31 -1.31
N GLU A 87 15.91 -4.24 -0.83
CA GLU A 87 17.10 -4.45 -1.66
C GLU A 87 17.12 -5.85 -2.27
N GLY A 88 16.71 -6.87 -1.51
CA GLY A 88 16.56 -8.23 -2.00
C GLY A 88 15.53 -8.35 -3.13
N ALA A 89 14.37 -7.69 -3.00
CA ALA A 89 13.35 -7.63 -4.04
C ALA A 89 13.87 -6.93 -5.30
N ALA A 90 14.50 -5.77 -5.15
CA ALA A 90 15.12 -5.04 -6.26
C ALA A 90 16.20 -5.87 -6.98
N THR A 91 17.06 -6.57 -6.22
CA THR A 91 18.11 -7.44 -6.77
C THR A 91 17.54 -8.68 -7.48
N ALA A 92 16.34 -9.12 -7.07
CA ALA A 92 15.59 -10.15 -7.77
C ALA A 92 14.93 -9.63 -9.08
N GLY A 93 15.03 -8.33 -9.38
CA GLY A 93 14.50 -7.70 -10.58
C GLY A 93 13.05 -7.24 -10.44
N LEU A 94 12.53 -7.14 -9.21
CA LEU A 94 11.17 -6.71 -8.94
C LEU A 94 11.12 -5.19 -8.70
N ASP A 95 10.11 -4.54 -9.27
CA ASP A 95 9.73 -3.22 -8.80
C ASP A 95 9.13 -3.31 -7.41
N THR A 96 9.22 -2.20 -6.68
CA THR A 96 8.70 -2.07 -5.33
C THR A 96 7.92 -0.78 -5.15
N THR A 97 7.12 -0.71 -4.09
CA THR A 97 6.55 0.55 -3.59
C THR A 97 7.15 0.86 -2.22
N ALA A 98 6.93 2.04 -1.67
CA ALA A 98 7.27 2.36 -0.29
C ALA A 98 6.12 3.09 0.39
N THR A 99 5.94 2.89 1.69
CA THR A 99 4.84 3.50 2.44
C THR A 99 5.34 4.17 3.71
N ILE A 100 4.65 5.20 4.17
CA ILE A 100 4.82 5.77 5.50
C ILE A 100 3.48 5.81 6.21
N MET A 101 3.39 5.25 7.42
CA MET A 101 2.24 5.45 8.30
C MET A 101 2.59 6.53 9.31
N TYR A 102 1.83 7.63 9.34
CA TYR A 102 2.15 8.82 10.13
C TYR A 102 0.92 9.38 10.84
N GLY A 103 1.13 10.29 11.79
CA GLY A 103 0.09 10.88 12.61
C GLY A 103 -0.18 10.08 13.89
N HIS A 104 0.82 9.37 14.41
CA HIS A 104 0.72 8.61 15.65
C HIS A 104 1.77 9.08 16.68
N VAL A 105 2.57 8.17 17.25
CA VAL A 105 3.54 8.49 18.31
C VAL A 105 4.83 9.16 17.81
N GLU A 106 5.00 9.31 16.49
CA GLU A 106 6.21 9.84 15.87
C GLU A 106 6.22 11.37 15.83
N ASN A 107 7.39 11.96 15.56
CA ASN A 107 7.54 13.39 15.36
C ASN A 107 8.07 13.70 13.95
N ALA A 108 8.17 14.98 13.61
CA ALA A 108 8.67 15.44 12.30
C ALA A 108 10.09 14.93 11.96
N ALA A 109 10.98 14.82 12.94
CA ALA A 109 12.33 14.29 12.71
C ALA A 109 12.29 12.80 12.34
N HIS A 110 11.40 12.02 12.96
CA HIS A 110 11.19 10.62 12.59
C HIS A 110 10.64 10.47 11.16
N ARG A 111 9.70 11.35 10.76
CA ARG A 111 9.17 11.35 9.39
C ARG A 111 10.27 11.68 8.38
N VAL A 112 11.12 12.67 8.65
CA VAL A 112 12.25 13.00 7.77
C VAL A 112 13.25 11.85 7.70
N HIS A 113 13.58 11.21 8.82
CA HIS A 113 14.48 10.05 8.81
C HIS A 113 13.91 8.88 7.98
N HIS A 114 12.61 8.61 8.09
CA HIS A 114 11.95 7.63 7.22
C HIS A 114 12.12 7.98 5.74
N LEU A 115 11.84 9.23 5.35
CA LEU A 115 11.99 9.68 3.96
C LEU A 115 13.45 9.54 3.48
N ASP A 116 14.42 9.79 4.35
CA ASP A 116 15.84 9.63 4.07
C ASP A 116 16.20 8.16 3.76
N VAL A 117 15.72 7.22 4.58
CA VAL A 117 15.91 5.77 4.34
C VAL A 117 15.33 5.34 2.99
N VAL A 118 14.12 5.80 2.66
CA VAL A 118 13.47 5.50 1.37
C VAL A 118 14.26 6.10 0.20
N ARG A 119 14.67 7.37 0.33
CA ARG A 119 15.45 8.07 -0.69
C ARG A 119 16.80 7.40 -0.93
N GLU A 120 17.54 7.06 0.11
CA GLU A 120 18.84 6.39 -0.01
C GLU A 120 18.71 4.99 -0.63
N LEU A 121 17.68 4.24 -0.25
CA LEU A 121 17.37 2.95 -0.87
C LEU A 121 17.08 3.11 -2.36
N GLN A 122 16.29 4.12 -2.72
CA GLN A 122 15.98 4.42 -4.11
C GLN A 122 17.23 4.84 -4.91
N ASP A 123 18.13 5.63 -4.33
CA ASP A 123 19.41 5.99 -4.97
C ASP A 123 20.27 4.75 -5.30
N ARG A 124 20.20 3.70 -4.47
CA ARG A 124 20.93 2.45 -4.69
C ARG A 124 20.26 1.51 -5.70
N THR A 125 18.93 1.45 -5.68
CA THR A 125 18.18 0.38 -6.37
C THR A 125 17.40 0.85 -7.59
N GLY A 126 16.88 2.08 -7.57
CA GLY A 126 15.97 2.62 -8.58
C GLY A 126 14.65 1.83 -8.71
N ALA A 127 14.31 0.97 -7.75
CA ALA A 127 13.23 0.01 -7.86
C ALA A 127 11.89 0.52 -7.29
N ILE A 128 11.88 1.60 -6.51
CA ILE A 128 10.68 2.16 -5.91
C ILE A 128 9.94 2.98 -6.97
N THR A 129 8.77 2.52 -7.39
CA THR A 129 7.94 3.19 -8.40
C THR A 129 7.00 4.22 -7.78
N GLU A 130 6.56 3.99 -6.54
CA GLU A 130 5.53 4.79 -5.87
C GLU A 130 5.81 4.90 -4.37
N PHE A 131 5.60 6.10 -3.83
CA PHE A 131 5.55 6.37 -2.40
C PHE A 131 4.12 6.66 -1.93
N VAL A 132 3.71 6.01 -0.84
CA VAL A 132 2.34 6.07 -0.31
C VAL A 132 2.31 6.60 1.13
N PRO A 133 1.97 7.88 1.33
CA PRO A 133 1.61 8.40 2.64
C PRO A 133 0.26 7.85 3.11
N LEU A 134 0.26 7.28 4.32
CA LEU A 134 -0.90 6.67 4.96
C LEU A 134 -1.17 7.36 6.30
N SER A 135 -2.20 8.20 6.35
CA SER A 135 -2.66 8.80 7.61
C SER A 135 -3.14 7.71 8.58
N PHE A 136 -2.75 7.82 9.84
CA PHE A 136 -3.09 6.86 10.88
C PHE A 136 -4.56 6.98 11.30
N VAL A 137 -5.31 5.91 11.10
CA VAL A 137 -6.68 5.73 11.62
C VAL A 137 -6.55 5.13 13.02
N HIS A 138 -7.07 5.82 14.03
CA HIS A 138 -6.69 5.62 15.44
C HIS A 138 -7.78 4.93 16.26
N GLU A 139 -9.03 5.06 15.85
CA GLU A 139 -10.26 4.82 16.61
C GLU A 139 -10.32 3.43 17.23
N ASN A 140 -9.98 2.38 16.49
CA ASN A 140 -10.01 0.99 16.96
C ASN A 140 -8.61 0.37 17.00
N THR A 141 -7.63 1.08 17.56
CA THR A 141 -6.23 0.63 17.61
C THR A 141 -5.74 0.44 19.05
N PRO A 142 -4.83 -0.55 19.29
CA PRO A 142 -4.22 -0.71 20.61
C PRO A 142 -3.46 0.52 21.12
N LEU A 143 -2.99 1.39 20.22
CA LEU A 143 -2.33 2.64 20.59
C LEU A 143 -3.30 3.62 21.24
N TYR A 144 -4.50 3.76 20.65
CA TYR A 144 -5.55 4.61 21.18
C TYR A 144 -6.14 4.03 22.49
N ASP A 145 -6.42 2.72 22.51
CA ASP A 145 -6.96 2.03 23.70
C ASP A 145 -6.03 2.16 24.93
N ARG A 146 -4.72 2.21 24.70
CA ARG A 146 -3.70 2.37 25.76
C ARG A 146 -3.40 3.83 26.09
N GLY A 147 -4.05 4.79 25.43
CA GLY A 147 -3.84 6.22 25.62
C GLY A 147 -2.46 6.72 25.17
N LEU A 148 -1.79 5.99 24.28
CA LEU A 148 -0.50 6.39 23.70
C LEU A 148 -0.65 7.47 22.62
N VAL A 149 -1.84 7.54 22.02
CA VAL A 149 -2.23 8.57 21.05
C VAL A 149 -3.63 9.08 21.40
N ALA A 150 -3.88 10.35 21.10
CA ALA A 150 -5.19 10.98 21.31
C ALA A 150 -5.96 11.24 20.01
N GLY A 151 -5.35 10.94 18.86
CA GLY A 151 -5.89 11.22 17.53
C GLY A 151 -4.93 10.76 16.43
N GLY A 152 -5.33 10.96 15.18
CA GLY A 152 -4.50 10.83 13.98
C GLY A 152 -3.86 12.15 13.55
N ALA A 153 -3.28 12.19 12.35
CA ALA A 153 -2.82 13.43 11.74
C ALA A 153 -3.99 14.40 11.50
N THR A 154 -3.71 15.69 11.64
CA THR A 154 -4.64 16.75 11.20
C THR A 154 -4.62 16.89 9.68
N ASP A 155 -5.66 17.50 9.11
CA ASP A 155 -5.77 17.80 7.68
C ASP A 155 -4.54 18.56 7.14
N ALA A 156 -4.04 19.52 7.92
CA ALA A 156 -2.86 20.30 7.56
C ALA A 156 -1.59 19.44 7.57
N GLU A 157 -1.49 18.46 8.46
CA GLU A 157 -0.37 17.50 8.48
C GLU A 157 -0.45 16.52 7.31
N ASP A 158 -1.64 16.09 6.90
CA ASP A 158 -1.83 15.26 5.72
C ASP A 158 -1.37 15.98 4.45
N GLU A 159 -1.84 17.23 4.26
CA GLU A 159 -1.41 18.08 3.15
C GLU A 159 0.11 18.29 3.15
N LEU A 160 0.68 18.56 4.32
CA LEU A 160 2.12 18.77 4.48
C LEU A 160 2.91 17.50 4.20
N MET A 161 2.43 16.33 4.64
CA MET A 161 3.13 15.07 4.41
C MET A 161 3.22 14.76 2.92
N ILE A 162 2.13 14.96 2.16
CA ILE A 162 2.14 14.80 0.69
C ILE A 162 3.11 15.80 0.04
N ALA A 163 3.04 17.07 0.40
CA ALA A 163 3.88 18.12 -0.20
C ALA A 163 5.37 17.92 0.11
N VAL A 164 5.72 17.60 1.35
CA VAL A 164 7.09 17.32 1.76
C VAL A 164 7.60 16.06 1.09
N SER A 165 6.81 14.98 1.00
CA SER A 165 7.23 13.76 0.31
C SER A 165 7.57 14.03 -1.14
N ARG A 166 6.73 14.80 -1.86
CA ARG A 166 7.00 15.21 -3.25
C ARG A 166 8.29 16.02 -3.41
N LEU A 167 8.59 16.91 -2.46
CA LEU A 167 9.78 17.77 -2.53
C LEU A 167 11.06 17.07 -2.08
N TYR A 168 10.95 16.14 -1.13
CA TYR A 168 12.10 15.46 -0.51
C TYR A 168 12.54 14.22 -1.29
N LEU A 169 11.58 13.42 -1.77
CA LEU A 169 11.82 12.22 -2.58
C LEU A 169 12.00 12.59 -4.06
N ASP A 170 13.06 13.31 -4.38
CA ASP A 170 13.38 13.75 -5.74
C ASP A 170 13.66 12.59 -6.73
N ASN A 171 13.79 11.37 -6.22
CA ASN A 171 14.14 10.15 -6.97
C ASN A 171 13.01 9.10 -7.00
N VAL A 172 11.83 9.39 -6.44
CA VAL A 172 10.62 8.55 -6.56
C VAL A 172 9.58 9.28 -7.42
N GLU A 173 9.20 8.70 -8.56
CA GLU A 173 8.38 9.38 -9.56
C GLU A 173 6.95 9.67 -9.06
N HIS A 174 6.32 8.69 -8.39
CA HIS A 174 4.90 8.76 -8.04
C HIS A 174 4.66 8.91 -6.55
N VAL A 175 3.75 9.82 -6.20
CA VAL A 175 3.21 9.95 -4.84
C VAL A 175 1.71 9.72 -4.90
N GLN A 176 1.24 8.71 -4.16
CA GLN A 176 -0.17 8.32 -4.15
C GLN A 176 -0.96 9.03 -3.06
N SER A 177 -2.18 9.43 -3.41
CA SER A 177 -3.24 9.83 -2.51
C SER A 177 -4.19 8.66 -2.24
N SER A 178 -4.23 8.20 -0.99
CA SER A 178 -5.08 7.09 -0.57
C SER A 178 -6.47 7.58 -0.16
N TRP A 179 -7.45 7.47 -1.05
CA TRP A 179 -8.82 7.92 -0.77
C TRP A 179 -9.47 7.15 0.39
N VAL A 180 -9.07 5.90 0.66
CA VAL A 180 -9.55 5.13 1.83
C VAL A 180 -9.03 5.68 3.16
N LYS A 181 -7.93 6.45 3.14
CA LYS A 181 -7.42 7.15 4.34
C LYS A 181 -8.01 8.55 4.47
N PHE A 182 -8.07 9.28 3.36
CA PHE A 182 -8.42 10.70 3.40
C PHE A 182 -9.92 10.99 3.21
N GLY A 183 -10.65 10.08 2.57
CA GLY A 183 -11.96 10.33 1.98
C GLY A 183 -11.85 10.99 0.60
N ASP A 184 -12.95 11.10 -0.12
CA ASP A 184 -12.99 11.51 -1.53
C ASP A 184 -12.49 12.94 -1.75
N GLU A 185 -13.07 13.90 -1.02
CA GLU A 185 -12.76 15.32 -1.15
C GLU A 185 -11.29 15.60 -0.82
N ARG A 186 -10.81 15.05 0.29
CA ARG A 186 -9.41 15.23 0.72
C ARG A 186 -8.45 14.43 -0.14
N GLY A 187 -8.82 13.23 -0.56
CA GLY A 187 -8.05 12.44 -1.51
C GLY A 187 -7.78 13.21 -2.81
N LEU A 188 -8.78 13.93 -3.32
CA LEU A 188 -8.63 14.83 -4.47
C LEU A 188 -7.79 16.07 -4.14
N LYS A 189 -7.96 16.65 -2.94
CA LYS A 189 -7.15 17.77 -2.48
C LYS A 189 -5.66 17.46 -2.50
N MET A 190 -5.25 16.24 -2.10
CA MET A 190 -3.85 15.82 -2.10
C MET A 190 -3.20 15.87 -3.49
N LEU A 191 -3.97 15.71 -4.57
CA LEU A 191 -3.44 15.88 -5.94
C LEU A 191 -2.94 17.31 -6.19
N SER A 192 -3.50 18.30 -5.49
CA SER A 192 -3.05 19.69 -5.51
C SER A 192 -1.88 19.97 -4.56
N CYS A 193 -1.58 19.06 -3.64
CA CYS A 193 -0.48 19.17 -2.67
C CYS A 193 0.80 18.49 -3.14
N GLY A 194 0.75 17.66 -4.18
CA GLY A 194 1.93 17.02 -4.76
C GLY A 194 1.69 15.60 -5.26
N ALA A 195 0.61 14.94 -4.83
CA ALA A 195 0.27 13.61 -5.34
C ALA A 195 -0.09 13.68 -6.84
N ASP A 196 0.25 12.64 -7.58
CA ASP A 196 -0.09 12.47 -8.98
C ASP A 196 -0.91 11.19 -9.25
N ASP A 197 -0.96 10.30 -8.26
CA ASP A 197 -1.74 9.08 -8.30
C ASP A 197 -2.88 9.13 -7.27
N LEU A 198 -4.08 8.75 -7.69
CA LEU A 198 -5.28 8.68 -6.85
C LEU A 198 -5.68 7.22 -6.76
N MET A 199 -4.97 6.48 -5.91
CA MET A 199 -5.12 5.06 -5.54
C MET A 199 -6.13 4.26 -6.35
N GLY A 200 -5.70 3.16 -6.97
CA GLY A 200 -6.52 2.35 -7.88
C GLY A 200 -7.76 1.67 -7.27
N THR A 201 -8.58 1.08 -8.14
CA THR A 201 -9.84 0.40 -7.80
C THR A 201 -9.64 -0.73 -6.79
N ILE A 202 -10.31 -0.63 -5.65
CA ILE A 202 -10.27 -1.63 -4.59
C ILE A 202 -11.54 -2.48 -4.66
N LEU A 203 -11.39 -3.80 -4.47
CA LEU A 203 -12.51 -4.73 -4.34
C LEU A 203 -12.87 -5.04 -2.88
N SER A 204 -11.92 -4.82 -1.95
CA SER A 204 -12.13 -4.91 -0.51
C SER A 204 -10.97 -4.23 0.24
N GLU A 205 -11.27 -3.38 1.23
CA GLU A 205 -10.29 -2.75 2.13
C GLU A 205 -10.65 -3.08 3.58
N GLU A 206 -10.27 -4.28 4.04
CA GLU A 206 -10.65 -4.73 5.38
C GLU A 206 -9.78 -4.14 6.50
N ILE A 207 -8.53 -3.76 6.23
CA ILE A 207 -7.59 -3.33 7.27
C ILE A 207 -8.00 -1.97 7.82
N THR A 208 -8.19 -0.99 6.94
CA THR A 208 -8.60 0.37 7.32
C THR A 208 -9.98 0.36 7.97
N LYS A 209 -10.92 -0.45 7.46
CA LYS A 209 -12.24 -0.64 8.07
C LYS A 209 -12.15 -1.23 9.48
N ARG A 210 -11.34 -2.27 9.69
CA ARG A 210 -11.11 -2.85 11.03
C ARG A 210 -10.49 -1.84 12.00
N ALA A 211 -9.65 -0.92 11.50
CA ALA A 211 -9.07 0.16 12.29
C ALA A 211 -10.09 1.28 12.63
N GLY A 212 -11.27 1.29 12.01
CA GLY A 212 -12.34 2.29 12.23
C GLY A 212 -12.50 3.31 11.11
N GLY A 213 -11.87 3.11 9.95
CA GLY A 213 -12.05 4.00 8.82
C GLY A 213 -13.41 3.81 8.15
N ASP A 214 -14.07 4.93 7.86
CA ASP A 214 -15.43 4.96 7.30
C ASP A 214 -15.45 5.14 5.76
N HIS A 215 -14.29 5.33 5.14
CA HIS A 215 -14.18 5.68 3.72
C HIS A 215 -14.15 4.45 2.81
N GLY A 216 -15.33 3.91 2.48
CA GLY A 216 -15.63 3.03 1.33
C GLY A 216 -14.83 1.71 1.18
N GLU A 217 -15.44 0.71 0.55
CA GLU A 217 -14.81 -0.60 0.29
C GLU A 217 -14.61 -0.91 -1.21
N PHE A 218 -15.24 -0.09 -2.05
CA PHE A 218 -15.26 -0.24 -3.50
C PHE A 218 -15.34 1.13 -4.17
N ARG A 219 -14.73 1.28 -5.34
CA ARG A 219 -14.88 2.44 -6.22
C ARG A 219 -14.85 2.01 -7.68
N SER A 220 -15.82 2.48 -8.46
CA SER A 220 -15.92 2.21 -9.89
C SER A 220 -15.01 3.11 -10.72
N PHE A 221 -14.73 2.68 -11.95
CA PHE A 221 -13.91 3.44 -12.90
C PHE A 221 -14.56 4.79 -13.29
N ASP A 222 -15.88 4.83 -13.43
CA ASP A 222 -16.61 6.04 -13.77
C ASP A 222 -16.53 7.08 -12.63
N GLU A 223 -16.60 6.64 -11.37
CA GLU A 223 -16.43 7.53 -10.20
C GLU A 223 -15.03 8.16 -10.18
N TYR A 224 -13.95 7.40 -10.46
CA TYR A 224 -12.61 7.98 -10.59
C TYR A 224 -12.55 9.04 -11.69
N VAL A 225 -13.14 8.74 -12.85
CA VAL A 225 -13.14 9.66 -13.99
C VAL A 225 -13.89 10.94 -13.66
N GLU A 226 -15.06 10.84 -13.03
CA GLU A 226 -15.85 11.99 -12.57
C GLU A 226 -15.05 12.85 -11.59
N MET A 227 -14.51 12.23 -10.54
CA MET A 227 -13.75 12.91 -9.49
C MET A 227 -12.52 13.65 -10.03
N VAL A 228 -11.70 12.99 -10.86
CA VAL A 228 -10.49 13.58 -11.41
C VAL A 228 -10.84 14.73 -12.37
N ARG A 229 -11.91 14.58 -13.17
CA ARG A 229 -12.40 15.66 -14.05
C ARG A 229 -12.99 16.82 -13.26
N ALA A 230 -13.65 16.56 -12.13
CA ALA A 230 -14.27 17.59 -11.29
C ALA A 230 -13.25 18.60 -10.75
N ILE A 231 -12.00 18.19 -10.54
CA ILE A 231 -10.88 19.08 -10.15
C ILE A 231 -10.08 19.61 -11.35
N GLY A 232 -10.59 19.47 -12.57
CA GLY A 232 -9.96 19.97 -13.79
C GLY A 232 -8.71 19.20 -14.24
N ARG A 233 -8.51 17.97 -13.77
CA ARG A 233 -7.38 17.11 -14.17
C ARG A 233 -7.81 16.07 -15.21
N ARG A 234 -6.82 15.53 -15.94
CA ARG A 234 -7.03 14.48 -16.94
C ARG A 234 -6.92 13.10 -16.28
N PRO A 235 -7.97 12.27 -16.27
CA PRO A 235 -7.88 10.90 -15.79
C PRO A 235 -7.01 10.05 -16.71
N VAL A 236 -6.08 9.30 -16.11
CA VAL A 236 -5.18 8.37 -16.79
C VAL A 236 -5.20 7.06 -16.03
N GLU A 237 -5.63 5.99 -16.68
CA GLU A 237 -5.51 4.64 -16.16
C GLU A 237 -4.06 4.18 -16.28
N ARG A 238 -3.52 3.57 -15.22
CA ARG A 238 -2.14 3.07 -15.17
C ARG A 238 -2.11 1.57 -14.86
N SER A 239 -1.07 0.88 -15.30
CA SER A 239 -0.69 -0.41 -14.72
C SER A 239 -0.07 -0.23 -13.33
N THR A 240 -0.04 -1.30 -12.54
CA THR A 240 0.57 -1.33 -11.19
C THR A 240 2.02 -0.85 -11.20
N ASP A 241 2.77 -1.22 -12.24
CA ASP A 241 4.17 -0.86 -12.44
C ASP A 241 4.38 0.47 -13.19
N TYR A 242 3.32 1.22 -13.46
CA TYR A 242 3.32 2.50 -14.18
C TYR A 242 3.84 2.48 -15.62
N ARG A 243 4.23 1.32 -16.17
CA ARG A 243 4.78 1.19 -17.54
C ARG A 243 3.74 1.39 -18.62
N LYS A 244 2.46 1.11 -18.33
CA LYS A 244 1.33 1.37 -19.22
C LYS A 244 0.49 2.51 -18.64
N ARG A 245 0.19 3.49 -19.48
CA ARG A 245 -0.65 4.63 -19.13
C ARG A 245 -1.63 4.88 -20.28
N ARG A 246 -2.94 4.93 -19.99
CA ARG A 246 -4.01 5.13 -20.96
C ARG A 246 -4.88 6.30 -20.53
N PRO A 247 -4.82 7.45 -21.22
CA PRO A 247 -5.74 8.53 -20.96
C PRO A 247 -7.19 8.11 -21.21
N ILE A 248 -8.09 8.52 -20.31
CA ILE A 248 -9.52 8.21 -20.42
C ILE A 248 -10.25 9.36 -21.11
N GLU A 249 -10.73 9.07 -22.31
CA GLU A 249 -11.44 10.01 -23.20
C GLU A 249 -12.94 9.65 -23.28
N GLY A 250 -13.78 10.65 -23.60
CA GLY A 250 -15.22 10.46 -23.80
C GLY A 250 -16.01 10.23 -22.51
N ASP A 251 -17.30 9.91 -22.68
CA ASP A 251 -18.22 9.58 -21.61
C ASP A 251 -18.27 8.06 -21.39
N GLY A 252 -18.67 7.62 -20.19
CA GLY A 252 -18.67 6.23 -19.76
C GLY A 252 -19.67 5.31 -20.49
N PRO A 253 -19.71 4.01 -20.13
CA PRO A 253 -19.00 3.42 -18.98
C PRO A 253 -17.53 3.14 -19.28
N HIS A 254 -16.68 3.37 -18.28
CA HIS A 254 -15.25 3.07 -18.29
C HIS A 254 -14.92 1.77 -17.54
N GLY A 255 -13.73 1.23 -17.79
CA GLY A 255 -13.24 0.02 -17.13
C GLY A 255 -13.74 -1.30 -17.74
N PRO A 256 -13.30 -2.45 -17.18
CA PRO A 256 -13.75 -3.76 -17.60
C PRO A 256 -15.19 -4.02 -17.12
N ALA A 257 -15.91 -4.87 -17.86
CA ALA A 257 -17.15 -5.44 -17.36
C ALA A 257 -16.83 -6.38 -16.18
N LEU A 258 -17.29 -6.02 -14.98
CA LEU A 258 -17.13 -6.85 -13.79
C LEU A 258 -17.97 -8.13 -13.94
N GLY A 259 -17.35 -9.27 -13.60
CA GLY A 259 -18.04 -10.56 -13.59
C GLY A 259 -19.13 -10.62 -12.51
N PRO A 260 -20.08 -11.56 -12.59
CA PRO A 260 -21.08 -11.74 -11.54
C PRO A 260 -20.40 -12.02 -10.19
N ARG A 261 -20.69 -11.20 -9.17
CA ARG A 261 -20.08 -11.19 -7.82
C ARG A 261 -18.68 -10.55 -7.70
N ALA A 262 -18.28 -9.69 -8.65
CA ALA A 262 -17.13 -8.81 -8.50
C ALA A 262 -17.53 -7.40 -7.98
N ASP A 263 -18.67 -7.30 -7.29
CA ASP A 263 -19.23 -6.08 -6.69
C ASP A 263 -18.72 -5.83 -5.25
N GLY A 264 -17.63 -6.50 -4.86
CA GLY A 264 -17.11 -6.46 -3.50
C GLY A 264 -17.89 -7.34 -2.51
N THR A 265 -18.92 -8.07 -2.94
CA THR A 265 -19.58 -9.07 -2.09
C THR A 265 -18.55 -10.16 -1.74
N PRO A 266 -18.30 -10.44 -0.45
CA PRO A 266 -17.35 -11.47 -0.03
C PRO A 266 -17.64 -12.81 -0.71
N LEU A 267 -16.62 -13.41 -1.34
CA LEU A 267 -16.75 -14.71 -2.03
C LEU A 267 -17.07 -15.88 -1.10
N VAL A 268 -16.88 -15.69 0.21
CA VAL A 268 -17.21 -16.64 1.26
C VAL A 268 -18.31 -15.99 2.11
N GLU A 269 -19.46 -16.66 2.21
CA GLU A 269 -20.48 -16.25 3.16
C GLU A 269 -19.87 -16.29 4.56
N ARG A 270 -19.86 -15.15 5.26
CA ARG A 270 -19.51 -15.16 6.69
C ARG A 270 -20.59 -15.97 7.37
N ASP A 271 -20.25 -17.19 7.81
CA ASP A 271 -21.11 -17.97 8.68
C ASP A 271 -21.62 -17.03 9.77
N ARG A 272 -22.93 -16.82 9.79
CA ARG A 272 -23.56 -16.09 10.88
C ARG A 272 -23.20 -16.86 12.14
N ALA A 273 -22.40 -16.25 13.01
CA ALA A 273 -22.29 -16.72 14.39
C ALA A 273 -23.74 -16.96 14.87
N PRO A 274 -24.06 -18.14 15.44
CA PRO A 274 -25.37 -18.35 16.02
C PRO A 274 -25.61 -17.22 17.01
N ALA A 275 -26.76 -16.56 16.88
CA ALA A 275 -27.20 -15.61 17.89
C ALA A 275 -27.20 -16.35 19.23
N ASP A 276 -26.42 -15.85 20.19
CA ASP A 276 -26.52 -16.28 21.58
C ASP A 276 -27.95 -15.99 22.06
N ASP A 277 -28.73 -17.06 22.26
CA ASP A 277 -29.92 -17.12 23.12
C ASP A 277 -29.57 -17.96 24.36
#